data_AF-A0A1G9RFF6-F1
#
_entry.id   AF-A0A1G9RFF6-F1
#
_cell.length_a   1.000
_cell.length_b   1.000
_cell.length_c   1.000
_cell.angle_alpha   90.00
_cell.angle_beta   90.00
_cell.angle_gamma   90.00
#
_symmetry.space_group_name_H-M   'P 1'
#
loop_
_entity.id
_entity.type
_entity.pdbx_description
1 polymer ?
#
loop_
_entity_poly.entity_id
_entity_poly.type
_entity_poly.pdbx_seq_one_letter_code
_entity_poly.pdbx_strand_id
1 'polypeptide(L)'
;MTDKEGFKTILHSLSDGLVVADQEERIVLMNPAAEEMLGVASAATVGLSVRSLIPEDSLHFRLNALLQGEKDQNTFDIHWQGEGGLSQFFRVRLSAYPQKSRRLKGVILLLEDVTREHELDRMKNAFLATAAHELRTPLTSVLGYVELLQESEHLTAEQKSEFLGYIAEKGEWLSHLVDNLLDLGRMESGQPLNLERTSWNLRELLEYSVDPFRKAGANHRFIVEAPPHSIVVSADRSRVLQVLENLLTNAIKYSPRGGAIRVRAVAGEGEVLISVTDEGIGMTQEQVEKVFDRFYRADTSTTAVGGIGLGMSIAKGIVEAHGGTIRVESAPGRGTTVSFTLPWLGTEALSPHDQAQIMERRQEAEPEEKGSIRSEPGPVISEVEPEMRRVERLTEVVQRLSRARGLEQVMAIVRRAVRELTGADGATFILREGEFSYYAAEDAISPLFVGKRFPLDQCIGGWTILHNAPALVEDISADDRIPKEAYTSTFVRSLTTVPIGTTAPVAAIGAYWAIPHVTSETELQLLKMLANTTALVMEKIQSQEELERSGRNE
;
A
#
# COMPACT_ATOMS: atom_id res chain seq x y z
N MET A 1 -34.31 44.68 14.55
CA MET A 1 -33.09 44.23 15.24
C MET A 1 -32.00 45.21 14.89
N THR A 2 -31.52 45.96 15.88
CA THR A 2 -30.43 46.93 15.72
C THR A 2 -29.18 46.24 15.20
N ASP A 3 -28.51 46.85 14.22
CA ASP A 3 -27.28 46.40 13.54
C ASP A 3 -26.20 45.83 14.50
N LYS A 4 -26.17 46.31 15.75
CA LYS A 4 -25.29 45.84 16.83
C LYS A 4 -25.63 44.45 17.40
N GLU A 5 -26.90 44.07 17.48
CA GLU A 5 -27.29 42.76 18.04
C GLU A 5 -27.01 41.64 17.04
N GLY A 6 -27.34 41.84 15.76
CA GLY A 6 -27.03 40.88 14.71
C GLY A 6 -25.52 40.64 14.53
N PHE A 7 -24.71 41.71 14.63
CA PHE A 7 -23.25 41.60 14.58
C PHE A 7 -22.68 40.80 15.77
N LYS A 8 -23.21 41.00 16.98
CA LYS A 8 -22.84 40.17 18.14
C LYS A 8 -23.22 38.71 17.92
N THR A 9 -24.42 38.42 17.44
CA THR A 9 -24.86 37.03 17.19
C THR A 9 -23.95 36.32 16.20
N ILE A 10 -23.51 36.99 15.13
CA ILE A 10 -22.57 36.40 14.15
C ILE A 10 -21.24 36.06 14.82
N LEU A 11 -20.66 36.98 15.59
CA LEU A 11 -19.38 36.76 16.28
C LEU A 11 -19.42 35.63 17.31
N HIS A 12 -20.56 35.44 17.97
CA HIS A 12 -20.79 34.35 18.91
C HIS A 12 -20.99 32.98 18.22
N SER A 13 -21.31 32.96 16.93
CA SER A 13 -21.53 31.72 16.17
C SER A 13 -20.29 31.21 15.42
N LEU A 14 -19.21 32.01 15.38
CA LEU A 14 -17.96 31.61 14.77
C LEU A 14 -17.26 30.58 15.66
N SER A 15 -16.84 29.46 15.05
CA SER A 15 -16.00 28.44 15.68
C SER A 15 -14.54 28.89 15.82
N ASP A 16 -14.10 29.81 14.97
CA ASP A 16 -12.74 30.38 15.02
C ASP A 16 -12.65 31.46 16.10
N GLY A 17 -11.50 31.52 16.78
CA GLY A 17 -11.20 32.58 17.72
C GLY A 17 -10.99 33.91 16.99
N LEU A 18 -11.64 34.97 17.45
CA LEU A 18 -11.50 36.31 16.91
C LEU A 18 -11.06 37.27 18.01
N VAL A 19 -9.92 37.94 17.78
CA VAL A 19 -9.42 39.02 18.63
C VAL A 19 -9.27 40.28 17.77
N VAL A 20 -9.84 41.39 18.22
CA VAL A 20 -9.71 42.70 17.56
C VAL A 20 -8.91 43.60 18.47
N ALA A 21 -7.85 44.22 17.94
CA ALA A 21 -7.05 45.21 18.65
C ALA A 21 -7.05 46.58 17.94
N ASP A 22 -6.75 47.64 18.69
CA ASP A 22 -6.53 48.99 18.16
C ASP A 22 -5.10 49.17 17.60
N GLN A 23 -4.72 50.42 17.30
CA GLN A 23 -3.39 50.73 16.74
C GLN A 23 -2.26 50.57 17.77
N GLU A 24 -2.60 50.60 19.06
CA GLU A 24 -1.70 50.43 20.19
C GLU A 24 -1.65 48.97 20.68
N GLU A 25 -2.13 48.03 19.85
CA GLU A 25 -2.24 46.59 20.14
C GLU A 25 -3.13 46.27 21.35
N ARG A 26 -4.04 47.17 21.76
CA ARG A 26 -4.95 46.90 22.88
C ARG A 26 -6.19 46.19 22.38
N ILE A 27 -6.57 45.11 23.07
CA ILE A 27 -7.73 44.29 22.73
C ILE A 27 -9.00 45.11 22.93
N VAL A 28 -9.77 45.27 21.86
CA VAL A 28 -11.07 45.97 21.83
C VAL A 28 -12.22 44.96 21.91
N LEU A 29 -12.03 43.78 21.33
CA LEU A 29 -13.05 42.73 21.28
C LEU A 29 -12.40 41.36 21.22
N MET A 30 -13.02 40.38 21.90
CA MET A 30 -12.70 38.97 21.79
C MET A 30 -14.02 38.19 21.73
N ASN A 31 -14.13 37.21 20.85
CA ASN A 31 -15.32 36.34 20.81
C ASN A 31 -15.16 35.16 21.79
N PRO A 32 -16.26 34.43 22.11
CA PRO A 32 -16.19 33.31 23.03
C PRO A 32 -15.29 32.16 22.58
N ALA A 33 -15.19 31.90 21.27
CA ALA A 33 -14.29 30.86 20.77
C ALA A 33 -12.82 31.16 21.12
N ALA A 34 -12.40 32.43 21.02
CA ALA A 34 -11.07 32.84 21.47
C ALA A 34 -10.91 32.75 23.00
N GLU A 35 -11.96 32.99 23.78
CA GLU A 35 -11.93 32.79 25.25
C GLU A 35 -11.67 31.32 25.61
N GLU A 36 -12.36 30.40 24.92
CA GLU A 36 -12.23 28.96 25.13
C GLU A 36 -10.85 28.45 24.68
N MET A 37 -10.42 28.81 23.46
CA MET A 37 -9.12 28.41 22.90
C MET A 37 -7.93 28.89 23.75
N LEU A 38 -7.99 30.12 24.27
CA LEU A 38 -6.90 30.72 25.03
C LEU A 38 -7.04 30.51 26.56
N GLY A 39 -8.18 29.98 27.02
CA GLY A 39 -8.46 29.74 28.44
C GLY A 39 -8.63 31.01 29.28
N VAL A 40 -9.06 32.12 28.68
CA VAL A 40 -9.09 33.45 29.31
C VAL A 40 -10.39 34.21 29.00
N ALA A 41 -10.99 34.82 30.03
CA ALA A 41 -12.24 35.56 29.87
C ALA A 41 -12.02 36.94 29.21
N SER A 42 -12.86 37.32 28.24
CA SER A 42 -12.81 38.59 27.52
C SER A 42 -12.90 39.80 28.45
N ALA A 43 -13.70 39.71 29.51
CA ALA A 43 -13.83 40.78 30.50
C ALA A 43 -12.51 41.10 31.22
N ALA A 44 -11.57 40.15 31.29
CA ALA A 44 -10.25 40.34 31.87
C ALA A 44 -9.18 40.75 30.85
N THR A 45 -9.45 40.64 29.54
CA THR A 45 -8.46 40.88 28.47
C THR A 45 -8.70 42.16 27.68
N VAL A 46 -9.92 42.71 27.66
CA VAL A 46 -10.22 43.99 26.99
C VAL A 46 -9.39 45.14 27.60
N GLY A 47 -8.70 45.90 26.75
CA GLY A 47 -7.80 46.99 27.12
C GLY A 47 -6.35 46.56 27.40
N LEU A 48 -6.09 45.26 27.56
CA LEU A 48 -4.74 44.70 27.64
C LEU A 48 -4.10 44.61 26.26
N SER A 49 -2.77 44.52 26.24
CA SER A 49 -2.03 44.33 24.99
C SER A 49 -2.18 42.90 24.50
N VAL A 50 -2.29 42.69 23.18
CA VAL A 50 -2.20 41.37 22.55
C VAL A 50 -0.95 40.61 23.02
N ARG A 51 0.15 41.31 23.33
CA ARG A 51 1.40 40.71 23.87
C ARG A 51 1.29 40.10 25.25
N SER A 52 0.37 40.59 26.07
CA SER A 52 0.08 39.95 27.36
C SER A 52 -0.80 38.71 27.21
N LEU A 53 -1.60 38.65 26.14
CA LEU A 53 -2.50 37.53 25.87
C LEU A 53 -1.76 36.37 25.21
N ILE A 54 -1.00 36.65 24.15
CA ILE A 54 -0.24 35.67 23.39
C ILE A 54 1.22 36.14 23.38
N PRO A 55 2.08 35.67 24.30
CA PRO A 55 3.44 36.15 24.45
C PRO A 55 4.37 35.45 23.44
N GLU A 56 4.05 35.57 22.15
CA GLU A 56 4.80 34.92 21.08
C GLU A 56 5.45 35.96 20.16
N ASP A 57 6.78 36.00 20.15
CA ASP A 57 7.54 37.08 19.52
C ASP A 57 7.30 37.15 17.99
N SER A 58 7.07 36.00 17.36
CA SER A 58 6.76 35.92 15.93
C SER A 58 5.42 36.59 15.56
N LEU A 59 4.42 36.54 16.44
CA LEU A 59 3.15 37.23 16.30
C LEU A 59 3.34 38.75 16.42
N HIS A 60 4.08 39.21 17.43
CA HIS A 60 4.31 40.66 17.64
C HIS A 60 5.08 41.32 16.52
N PHE A 61 6.09 40.63 15.99
CA PHE A 61 6.84 41.12 14.85
C PHE A 61 5.91 41.39 13.66
N ARG A 62 5.01 40.44 13.34
CA ARG A 62 4.09 40.55 12.19
C ARG A 62 2.96 41.55 12.44
N LEU A 63 2.44 41.66 13.67
CA LEU A 63 1.48 42.70 14.06
C LEU A 63 2.04 44.11 13.82
N ASN A 64 3.28 44.35 14.26
CA ASN A 64 3.95 45.64 14.08
C ASN A 64 4.19 45.96 12.61
N ALA A 65 4.68 44.99 11.82
CA ALA A 65 4.85 45.15 10.37
C ALA A 65 3.53 45.51 9.67
N LEU A 66 2.44 44.81 10.01
CA LEU A 66 1.12 45.05 9.44
C LEU A 66 0.57 46.45 9.79
N LEU A 67 0.75 46.90 11.03
CA LEU A 67 0.37 48.25 11.49
C LEU A 67 1.20 49.35 10.81
N GLN A 68 2.45 49.06 10.42
CA GLN A 68 3.31 49.96 9.65
C GLN A 68 3.00 49.96 8.14
N GLY A 69 2.06 49.12 7.69
CA GLY A 69 1.61 49.06 6.29
C GLY A 69 2.50 48.18 5.40
N GLU A 70 3.35 47.33 6.00
CA GLU A 70 4.10 46.33 5.26
C GLU A 70 3.17 45.19 4.81
N LYS A 71 3.38 44.71 3.57
CA LYS A 71 2.66 43.56 3.03
C LYS A 71 3.53 42.32 3.22
N ASP A 72 3.48 41.72 4.40
CA ASP A 72 4.11 40.41 4.64
C ASP A 72 3.06 39.29 4.71
N GLN A 73 3.51 38.04 4.83
CA GLN A 73 2.65 36.87 5.06
C GLN A 73 1.84 37.05 6.35
N ASN A 74 0.57 37.43 6.18
CA ASN A 74 -0.38 37.63 7.28
C ASN A 74 -1.02 36.32 7.78
N THR A 75 -0.49 35.16 7.40
CA THR A 75 -0.96 33.85 7.85
C THR A 75 0.22 33.00 8.27
N PHE A 76 0.19 32.49 9.49
CA PHE A 76 1.26 31.70 10.09
C PHE A 76 0.71 30.90 11.28
N ASP A 77 1.40 29.84 11.65
CA ASP A 77 1.00 28.99 12.77
C ASP A 77 1.85 29.34 14.01
N ILE A 78 1.23 29.37 15.19
CA ILE A 78 1.89 29.58 16.48
C ILE A 78 1.66 28.37 17.39
N HIS A 79 2.62 28.10 18.27
CA HIS A 79 2.47 27.12 19.34
C HIS A 79 2.02 27.83 20.61
N TRP A 80 0.86 27.46 21.12
CA TRP A 80 0.29 27.97 22.36
C TRP A 80 0.45 26.96 23.49
N GLN A 81 0.95 27.44 24.63
CA GLN A 81 1.01 26.69 25.88
C GLN A 81 0.10 27.36 26.91
N GLY A 82 -1.08 26.78 27.11
CA GLY A 82 -2.06 27.25 28.07
C GLY A 82 -1.74 26.84 29.51
N GLU A 83 -2.54 27.37 30.45
CA GLU A 83 -2.48 26.93 31.85
C GLU A 83 -2.85 25.43 31.97
N GLY A 84 -2.19 24.73 32.89
CA GLY A 84 -2.40 23.29 33.10
C GLY A 84 -1.66 22.37 32.12
N GLY A 85 -0.80 22.91 31.25
CA GLY A 85 0.03 22.12 30.32
C GLY A 85 -0.65 21.74 29.01
N LEU A 86 -1.80 22.36 28.70
CA LEU A 86 -2.45 22.23 27.40
C LEU A 86 -1.57 22.86 26.31
N SER A 87 -1.25 22.08 25.28
CA SER A 87 -0.39 22.47 24.17
C SER A 87 -1.19 22.41 22.89
N GLN A 88 -1.45 23.57 22.26
CA GLN A 88 -2.25 23.69 21.04
C GLN A 88 -1.49 24.44 19.95
N PHE A 89 -1.86 24.22 18.70
CA PHE A 89 -1.35 24.99 17.56
C PHE A 89 -2.48 25.83 16.97
N PHE A 90 -2.23 27.12 16.81
CA PHE A 90 -3.20 28.04 16.19
C PHE A 90 -2.65 28.58 14.89
N ARG A 91 -3.44 28.51 13.83
CA ARG A 91 -3.21 29.26 12.61
C ARG A 91 -3.77 30.66 12.79
N VAL A 92 -2.86 31.63 12.84
CA VAL A 92 -3.18 33.05 12.99
C VAL A 92 -3.32 33.69 11.62
N ARG A 93 -4.46 34.33 11.36
CA ARG A 93 -4.63 35.25 10.21
C ARG A 93 -4.77 36.67 10.70
N LEU A 94 -3.87 37.54 10.26
CA LEU A 94 -3.88 38.97 10.58
C LEU A 94 -4.55 39.76 9.45
N SER A 95 -5.39 40.72 9.81
CA SER A 95 -6.03 41.61 8.85
C SER A 95 -6.16 43.01 9.44
N ALA A 96 -5.59 44.01 8.77
CA ALA A 96 -5.77 45.40 9.17
C ALA A 96 -7.16 45.89 8.70
N TYR A 97 -7.87 46.63 9.54
CA TYR A 97 -9.16 47.23 9.16
C TYR A 97 -9.04 48.77 9.07
N PRO A 98 -9.41 49.38 7.94
CA PRO A 98 -9.18 50.80 7.70
C PRO A 98 -10.19 51.68 8.45
N GLN A 99 -9.74 52.87 8.85
CA GLN A 99 -10.61 53.98 9.24
C GLN A 99 -11.06 54.75 7.98
N LYS A 100 -12.19 55.47 8.06
CA LYS A 100 -12.76 56.32 6.97
C LYS A 100 -11.76 57.34 6.37
N SER A 101 -10.59 57.56 6.97
CA SER A 101 -9.59 58.58 6.66
C SER A 101 -8.22 58.05 6.17
N ARG A 102 -8.15 56.83 5.58
CA ARG A 102 -6.90 56.19 5.10
C ARG A 102 -5.85 55.86 6.19
N ARG A 103 -6.14 56.09 7.48
CA ARG A 103 -5.35 55.54 8.61
C ARG A 103 -5.94 54.19 9.02
N LEU A 104 -5.11 53.23 9.41
CA LEU A 104 -5.56 51.94 9.96
C LEU A 104 -6.30 52.18 11.28
N LYS A 105 -7.42 51.51 11.55
CA LYS A 105 -8.10 51.63 12.86
C LYS A 105 -7.57 50.61 13.87
N GLY A 106 -6.97 49.54 13.39
CA GLY A 106 -6.35 48.50 14.20
C GLY A 106 -6.19 47.21 13.38
N VAL A 107 -6.12 46.09 14.09
CA VAL A 107 -5.88 44.75 13.52
C VAL A 107 -6.92 43.75 14.03
N ILE A 108 -7.24 42.79 13.17
CA ILE A 108 -8.06 41.62 13.47
C ILE A 108 -7.14 40.41 13.42
N LEU A 109 -7.21 39.58 14.45
CA LEU A 109 -6.55 38.30 14.57
C LEU A 109 -7.62 37.22 14.53
N LEU A 110 -7.53 36.33 13.57
CA LEU A 110 -8.33 35.10 13.53
C LEU A 110 -7.44 33.93 13.96
N LEU A 111 -7.92 33.12 14.90
CA LEU A 111 -7.25 31.94 15.46
C LEU A 111 -8.07 30.71 15.03
N GLU A 112 -7.46 29.88 14.20
CA GLU A 112 -8.00 28.59 13.77
C GLU A 112 -7.21 27.49 14.52
N ASP A 113 -7.89 26.62 15.27
CA ASP A 113 -7.22 25.49 15.96
C ASP A 113 -6.80 24.46 14.91
N VAL A 114 -5.49 24.33 14.74
CA VAL A 114 -4.84 23.40 13.80
C VAL A 114 -4.02 22.33 14.53
N THR A 115 -4.35 22.09 15.80
CA THR A 115 -3.60 21.14 16.65
C THR A 115 -3.62 19.74 16.05
N ARG A 116 -4.76 19.28 15.54
CA ARG A 116 -4.90 17.93 14.95
C ARG A 116 -4.07 17.79 13.68
N GLU A 117 -4.01 18.81 12.83
CA GLU A 117 -3.20 18.83 11.62
C GLU A 117 -1.71 18.74 11.95
N HIS A 118 -1.24 19.52 12.93
CA HIS A 118 0.15 19.48 13.40
C HIS A 118 0.50 18.13 14.04
N GLU A 119 -0.40 17.56 14.83
CA GLU A 119 -0.22 16.21 15.39
C GLU A 119 -0.09 15.16 14.29
N LEU A 120 -0.96 15.21 13.27
CA LEU A 120 -0.90 14.29 12.13
C LEU A 120 0.39 14.46 11.32
N ASP A 121 0.83 15.70 11.07
CA ASP A 121 2.07 15.95 10.34
C ASP A 121 3.31 15.49 11.14
N ARG A 122 3.31 15.74 12.45
CA ARG A 122 4.36 15.23 13.35
C ARG A 122 4.39 13.70 13.37
N MET A 123 3.23 13.05 13.47
CA MET A 123 3.11 11.59 13.42
C MET A 123 3.59 11.03 12.09
N LYS A 124 3.24 11.66 10.97
CA LYS A 124 3.71 11.29 9.62
C LYS A 124 5.23 11.40 9.51
N ASN A 125 5.82 12.50 9.97
CA ASN A 125 7.27 12.69 9.93
C ASN A 125 8.01 11.68 10.82
N ALA A 126 7.50 11.44 12.03
CA ALA A 126 8.04 10.41 12.94
C ALA A 126 7.94 9.00 12.33
N PHE A 127 6.84 8.73 11.62
CA PHE A 127 6.67 7.50 10.87
C PHE A 127 7.67 7.36 9.73
N LEU A 128 7.88 8.38 8.89
CA LEU A 128 8.85 8.32 7.79
C LEU A 128 10.26 8.02 8.32
N ALA A 129 10.65 8.64 9.43
CA ALA A 129 11.92 8.35 10.09
C ALA A 129 11.99 6.90 10.60
N THR A 130 10.91 6.40 11.21
CA THR A 130 10.81 5.02 11.71
C THR A 130 10.85 4.01 10.57
N ALA A 131 10.09 4.22 9.49
CA ALA A 131 10.07 3.37 8.32
C ALA A 131 11.45 3.29 7.65
N ALA A 132 12.16 4.42 7.53
CA ALA A 132 13.52 4.44 7.01
C ALA A 132 14.48 3.64 7.90
N HIS A 133 14.34 3.71 9.23
CA HIS A 133 15.15 2.93 10.17
C HIS A 133 14.85 1.42 10.07
N GLU A 134 13.57 1.06 10.13
CA GLU A 134 13.06 -0.31 10.04
C GLU A 134 13.43 -0.96 8.69
N LEU A 135 13.47 -0.22 7.58
CA LEU A 135 14.02 -0.72 6.31
C LEU A 135 15.54 -0.91 6.34
N ARG A 136 16.28 0.03 6.95
CA ARG A 136 17.75 0.04 6.93
C ARG A 136 18.34 -1.13 7.70
N THR A 137 17.84 -1.45 8.89
CA THR A 137 18.39 -2.51 9.74
C THR A 137 18.46 -3.88 9.05
N PRO A 138 17.38 -4.48 8.53
CA PRO A 138 17.43 -5.77 7.85
C PRO A 138 18.19 -5.69 6.52
N LEU A 139 18.14 -4.55 5.81
CA LEU A 139 18.94 -4.36 4.61
C LEU A 139 20.45 -4.43 4.94
N THR A 140 20.88 -3.79 6.02
CA THR A 140 22.26 -3.90 6.51
C THR A 140 22.62 -5.33 6.90
N SER A 141 21.71 -6.08 7.54
CA SER A 141 21.92 -7.50 7.83
C SER A 141 22.06 -8.34 6.56
N VAL A 142 21.18 -8.15 5.56
CA VAL A 142 21.26 -8.86 4.27
C VAL A 142 22.60 -8.58 3.59
N LEU A 143 22.99 -7.31 3.49
CA LEU A 143 24.27 -6.94 2.90
C LEU A 143 25.45 -7.55 3.66
N GLY A 144 25.45 -7.52 4.99
CA GLY A 144 26.51 -8.14 5.80
C GLY A 144 26.61 -9.65 5.62
N TYR A 145 25.49 -10.38 5.57
CA TYR A 145 25.51 -11.82 5.28
C TYR A 145 25.97 -12.12 3.86
N VAL A 146 25.60 -11.29 2.88
CA VAL A 146 26.10 -11.41 1.49
C VAL A 146 27.61 -11.18 1.44
N GLU A 147 28.13 -10.16 2.12
CA GLU A 147 29.57 -9.90 2.24
C GLU A 147 30.30 -11.09 2.88
N LEU A 148 29.79 -11.63 3.99
CA LEU A 148 30.36 -12.82 4.64
C LEU A 148 30.36 -14.04 3.72
N LEU A 149 29.31 -14.26 2.94
CA LEU A 149 29.22 -15.34 1.94
C LEU A 149 30.22 -15.15 0.79
N GLN A 150 30.54 -13.92 0.42
CA GLN A 150 31.47 -13.58 -0.66
C GLN A 150 32.95 -13.65 -0.23
N GLU A 151 33.27 -13.18 0.98
CA GLU A 151 34.65 -13.05 1.46
C GLU A 151 35.20 -14.33 2.13
N SER A 152 34.32 -15.22 2.59
CA SER A 152 34.74 -16.37 3.39
C SER A 152 34.99 -17.62 2.54
N GLU A 153 36.27 -17.92 2.28
CA GLU A 153 36.70 -19.13 1.56
C GLU A 153 36.47 -20.45 2.33
N HIS A 154 36.14 -20.39 3.64
CA HIS A 154 36.09 -21.55 4.53
C HIS A 154 34.75 -21.78 5.25
N LEU A 155 33.63 -21.23 4.76
CA LEU A 155 32.32 -21.52 5.34
C LEU A 155 31.90 -22.97 5.08
N THR A 156 31.42 -23.65 6.12
CA THR A 156 30.80 -24.98 5.96
C THR A 156 29.48 -24.88 5.20
N ALA A 157 28.97 -26.00 4.69
CA ALA A 157 27.68 -26.04 4.00
C ALA A 157 26.53 -25.60 4.93
N GLU A 158 26.62 -25.93 6.22
CA GLU A 158 25.65 -25.58 7.24
C GLU A 158 25.64 -24.06 7.48
N GLN A 159 26.81 -23.42 7.62
CA GLN A 159 26.91 -21.97 7.80
C GLN A 159 26.39 -21.20 6.58
N LYS A 160 26.68 -21.69 5.37
CA LYS A 160 26.12 -21.10 4.13
C LYS A 160 24.60 -21.20 4.11
N SER A 161 24.05 -22.37 4.46
CA SER A 161 22.61 -22.56 4.53
C SER A 161 21.96 -21.67 5.59
N GLU A 162 22.62 -21.48 6.74
CA GLU A 162 22.15 -20.60 7.81
C GLU A 162 22.11 -19.13 7.34
N PHE A 163 23.18 -18.63 6.71
CA PHE A 163 23.25 -17.26 6.20
C PHE A 163 22.24 -17.01 5.08
N LEU A 164 22.07 -17.95 4.16
CA LEU A 164 21.02 -17.88 3.13
C LEU A 164 19.62 -17.88 3.75
N GLY A 165 19.41 -18.65 4.82
CA GLY A 165 18.18 -18.62 5.61
C GLY A 165 17.90 -17.23 6.19
N TYR A 166 18.89 -16.60 6.85
CA TYR A 166 18.74 -15.25 7.38
C TYR A 166 18.45 -14.22 6.27
N ILE A 167 19.13 -14.32 5.11
CA ILE A 167 18.89 -13.43 3.97
C ILE A 167 17.44 -13.57 3.46
N ALA A 168 16.96 -14.81 3.29
CA ALA A 168 15.60 -15.07 2.85
C ALA A 168 14.56 -14.51 3.84
N GLU A 169 14.74 -14.77 5.13
CA GLU A 169 13.87 -14.26 6.19
C GLU A 169 13.80 -12.72 6.19
N LYS A 170 14.96 -12.04 6.09
CA LYS A 170 15.00 -10.58 6.03
C LYS A 170 14.45 -10.02 4.72
N GLY A 171 14.60 -10.75 3.61
CA GLY A 171 14.01 -10.40 2.32
C GLY A 171 12.48 -10.46 2.34
N GLU A 172 11.91 -11.53 2.89
CA GLU A 172 10.46 -11.67 3.10
C GLU A 172 9.94 -10.55 4.01
N TRP A 173 10.62 -10.29 5.13
CA TRP A 173 10.26 -9.21 6.04
C TRP A 173 10.26 -7.83 5.35
N LEU A 174 11.28 -7.54 4.52
CA LEU A 174 11.36 -6.30 3.74
C LEU A 174 10.22 -6.20 2.72
N SER A 175 9.87 -7.30 2.05
CA SER A 175 8.74 -7.34 1.12
C SER A 175 7.43 -6.99 1.84
N HIS A 176 7.14 -7.65 2.96
CA HIS A 176 5.96 -7.37 3.77
C HIS A 176 5.91 -5.92 4.26
N LEU A 177 7.07 -5.36 4.65
CA LEU A 177 7.16 -3.96 5.05
C LEU A 177 6.79 -3.02 3.90
N VAL A 178 7.33 -3.26 2.70
CA VAL A 178 7.02 -2.45 1.50
C VAL A 178 5.55 -2.56 1.12
N ASP A 179 4.97 -3.76 1.14
CA ASP A 179 3.55 -3.97 0.84
C ASP A 179 2.65 -3.20 1.82
N ASN A 180 2.98 -3.23 3.11
CA ASN A 180 2.27 -2.44 4.13
C ASN A 180 2.36 -0.93 3.88
N LEU A 181 3.50 -0.41 3.41
CA LEU A 181 3.66 1.00 3.03
C LEU A 181 2.82 1.36 1.80
N LEU A 182 2.75 0.47 0.81
CA LEU A 182 1.94 0.67 -0.40
C LEU A 182 0.44 0.63 -0.11
N ASP A 183 -0.01 -0.31 0.73
CA ASP A 183 -1.40 -0.38 1.18
C ASP A 183 -1.80 0.90 1.93
N LEU A 184 -0.93 1.39 2.81
CA LEU A 184 -1.15 2.67 3.49
C LEU A 184 -1.30 3.83 2.50
N GLY A 185 -0.41 3.93 1.50
CA GLY A 185 -0.48 5.00 0.49
C GLY A 185 -1.79 4.97 -0.31
N ARG A 186 -2.31 3.78 -0.63
CA ARG A 186 -3.63 3.61 -1.27
C ARG A 186 -4.75 4.09 -0.35
N MET A 187 -4.69 3.72 0.93
CA MET A 187 -5.67 4.15 1.92
C MET A 187 -5.62 5.66 2.22
N GLU A 188 -4.46 6.32 2.10
CA GLU A 188 -4.32 7.78 2.26
C GLU A 188 -4.89 8.55 1.07
N SER A 189 -4.75 8.03 -0.14
CA SER A 189 -5.31 8.64 -1.36
C SER A 189 -6.81 8.42 -1.53
N GLY A 190 -7.48 7.79 -0.54
CA GLY A 190 -8.90 7.45 -0.61
C GLY A 190 -9.22 6.39 -1.65
N GLN A 191 -8.20 5.70 -2.19
CA GLN A 191 -8.41 4.61 -3.14
C GLN A 191 -8.84 3.36 -2.37
N PRO A 192 -9.93 2.69 -2.79
CA PRO A 192 -10.33 1.44 -2.17
C PRO A 192 -9.25 0.37 -2.39
N LEU A 193 -9.04 -0.49 -1.39
CA LEU A 193 -8.27 -1.71 -1.57
C LEU A 193 -9.04 -2.60 -2.56
N ASN A 194 -8.40 -2.98 -3.67
CA ASN A 194 -8.97 -3.97 -4.58
C ASN A 194 -8.93 -5.32 -3.85
N LEU A 195 -10.11 -5.88 -3.59
CA LEU A 195 -10.27 -7.16 -2.89
C LEU A 195 -10.60 -8.26 -3.88
N GLU A 196 -9.82 -9.32 -3.89
CA GLU A 196 -10.08 -10.53 -4.66
C GLU A 196 -10.91 -11.50 -3.80
N ARG A 197 -12.22 -11.25 -3.73
CA ARG A 197 -13.12 -12.06 -2.89
C ARG A 197 -13.30 -13.45 -3.50
N THR A 198 -12.92 -14.47 -2.73
CA THR A 198 -13.13 -15.89 -3.06
C THR A 198 -13.83 -16.59 -1.90
N SER A 199 -14.47 -17.73 -2.17
CA SER A 199 -15.10 -18.55 -1.13
C SER A 199 -14.12 -19.57 -0.57
N TRP A 200 -13.92 -19.58 0.74
CA TRP A 200 -12.99 -20.50 1.41
C TRP A 200 -13.42 -20.82 2.84
N ASN A 201 -12.91 -21.93 3.37
CA ASN A 201 -13.20 -22.40 4.72
C ASN A 201 -12.41 -21.59 5.76
N LEU A 202 -13.13 -20.88 6.64
CA LEU A 202 -12.52 -20.04 7.66
C LEU A 202 -11.63 -20.82 8.63
N ARG A 203 -12.05 -22.02 9.05
CA ARG A 203 -11.25 -22.85 9.96
C ARG A 203 -9.87 -23.15 9.38
N GLU A 204 -9.81 -23.51 8.11
CA GLU A 204 -8.56 -23.84 7.43
C GLU A 204 -7.61 -22.63 7.42
N LEU A 205 -8.15 -21.42 7.20
CA LEU A 205 -7.34 -20.21 7.27
C LEU A 205 -6.82 -19.92 8.69
N LEU A 206 -7.65 -20.11 9.73
CA LEU A 206 -7.23 -19.89 11.12
C LEU A 206 -6.15 -20.88 11.56
N GLU A 207 -6.25 -22.15 11.16
CA GLU A 207 -5.20 -23.13 11.44
C GLU A 207 -3.93 -22.81 10.65
N TYR A 208 -4.07 -22.44 9.38
CA TYR A 208 -2.95 -22.04 8.53
C TYR A 208 -2.20 -20.82 9.08
N SER A 209 -2.90 -19.80 9.60
CA SER A 209 -2.27 -18.60 10.14
C SER A 209 -1.52 -18.86 11.45
N VAL A 210 -1.91 -19.87 12.21
CA VAL A 210 -1.33 -20.20 13.52
C VAL A 210 -0.17 -21.20 13.42
N ASP A 211 -0.17 -22.05 12.40
CA ASP A 211 0.81 -23.15 12.23
C ASP A 211 2.29 -22.70 12.20
N PRO A 212 2.69 -21.62 11.49
CA PRO A 212 4.07 -21.12 11.52
C PRO A 212 4.53 -20.77 12.93
N PHE A 213 3.67 -20.14 13.73
CA PHE A 213 4.00 -19.73 15.10
C PHE A 213 4.08 -20.90 16.08
N ARG A 214 3.30 -21.97 15.86
CA ARG A 214 3.43 -23.23 16.61
C ARG A 214 4.77 -23.90 16.33
N LYS A 215 5.18 -23.95 15.07
CA LYS A 215 6.44 -24.57 14.62
C LYS A 215 7.68 -23.79 15.05
N ALA A 216 7.59 -22.47 15.12
CA ALA A 216 8.67 -21.60 15.57
C ALA A 216 9.01 -21.73 17.07
N GLY A 217 8.25 -22.51 17.85
CA GLY A 217 8.60 -22.82 19.25
C GLY A 217 8.47 -21.65 20.21
N ALA A 218 7.50 -20.76 19.99
CA ALA A 218 7.26 -19.62 20.87
C ALA A 218 6.87 -20.08 22.29
N ASN A 219 7.15 -19.26 23.33
CA ASN A 219 6.69 -19.46 24.72
C ASN A 219 5.15 -19.38 24.88
N HIS A 220 4.40 -19.52 23.79
CA HIS A 220 2.97 -19.30 23.68
C HIS A 220 2.25 -20.59 23.30
N ARG A 221 1.08 -20.79 23.90
CA ARG A 221 0.16 -21.87 23.54
C ARG A 221 -0.93 -21.32 22.64
N PHE A 222 -0.94 -21.74 21.39
CA PHE A 222 -1.95 -21.32 20.41
C PHE A 222 -3.17 -22.24 20.39
N ILE A 223 -4.34 -21.67 20.66
CA ILE A 223 -5.63 -22.38 20.72
C ILE A 223 -6.54 -21.85 19.62
N VAL A 224 -6.99 -22.73 18.72
CA VAL A 224 -7.95 -22.37 17.65
C VAL A 224 -9.33 -22.92 18.02
N GLU A 225 -10.29 -22.02 18.22
CA GLU A 225 -11.67 -22.31 18.61
C GLU A 225 -12.63 -21.88 17.48
N ALA A 226 -12.84 -22.75 16.50
CA ALA A 226 -13.85 -22.56 15.47
C ALA A 226 -14.98 -23.61 15.62
N PRO A 227 -16.19 -23.37 15.11
CA PRO A 227 -17.25 -24.38 15.05
C PRO A 227 -16.87 -25.55 14.13
N PRO A 228 -17.31 -26.79 14.40
CA PRO A 228 -16.93 -27.97 13.60
C PRO A 228 -17.49 -27.94 12.17
N HIS A 229 -18.57 -27.21 11.93
CA HIS A 229 -19.14 -26.99 10.60
C HIS A 229 -18.28 -26.00 9.79
N SER A 230 -18.13 -26.23 8.49
CA SER A 230 -17.37 -25.35 7.59
C SER A 230 -18.06 -23.99 7.47
N ILE A 231 -17.54 -22.96 8.16
CA ILE A 231 -17.91 -21.57 7.89
C ILE A 231 -17.20 -21.18 6.59
N VAL A 232 -17.96 -21.07 5.51
CA VAL A 232 -17.45 -20.54 4.25
C VAL A 232 -17.69 -19.04 4.22
N VAL A 233 -16.63 -18.27 3.99
CA VAL A 233 -16.70 -16.81 3.86
C VAL A 233 -16.32 -16.40 2.45
N SER A 234 -16.97 -15.36 1.93
CA SER A 234 -16.64 -14.75 0.64
C SER A 234 -15.81 -13.48 0.88
N ALA A 235 -14.50 -13.65 0.98
CA ALA A 235 -13.56 -12.57 1.32
C ALA A 235 -12.23 -12.78 0.59
N ASP A 236 -11.39 -11.75 0.56
CA ASP A 236 -10.03 -11.88 0.06
C ASP A 236 -9.18 -12.64 1.08
N ARG A 237 -8.88 -13.90 0.74
CA ARG A 237 -8.16 -14.82 1.62
C ARG A 237 -6.80 -14.27 2.03
N SER A 238 -6.08 -13.64 1.10
CA SER A 238 -4.73 -13.12 1.32
C SER A 238 -4.75 -11.92 2.29
N ARG A 239 -5.74 -11.04 2.13
CA ARG A 239 -5.90 -9.87 2.99
C ARG A 239 -6.41 -10.23 4.38
N VAL A 240 -7.31 -11.22 4.50
CA VAL A 240 -7.72 -11.72 5.82
C VAL A 240 -6.56 -12.41 6.53
N LEU A 241 -5.70 -13.13 5.81
CA LEU A 241 -4.47 -13.68 6.38
C LEU A 241 -3.55 -12.57 6.93
N GLN A 242 -3.35 -11.49 6.18
CA GLN A 242 -2.58 -10.32 6.62
C GLN A 242 -3.17 -9.69 7.90
N VAL A 243 -4.50 -9.62 8.04
CA VAL A 243 -5.15 -9.19 9.30
C VAL A 243 -4.75 -10.14 10.44
N LEU A 244 -4.91 -11.45 10.25
CA LEU A 244 -4.58 -12.44 11.27
C LEU A 244 -3.11 -12.41 11.68
N GLU A 245 -2.18 -12.29 10.72
CA GLU A 245 -0.75 -12.17 10.96
C GLU A 245 -0.43 -10.91 11.78
N ASN A 246 -1.02 -9.76 11.45
CA ASN A 246 -0.87 -8.53 12.22
C ASN A 246 -1.38 -8.68 13.67
N LEU A 247 -2.50 -9.37 13.87
CA LEU A 247 -3.04 -9.60 15.21
C LEU A 247 -2.21 -10.61 16.01
N LEU A 248 -1.78 -11.71 15.39
CA LEU A 248 -0.98 -12.76 16.03
C LEU A 248 0.42 -12.27 16.40
N THR A 249 1.08 -11.55 15.52
CA THR A 249 2.40 -10.96 15.80
C THR A 249 2.33 -9.95 16.95
N ASN A 250 1.27 -9.14 17.01
CA ASN A 250 1.01 -8.24 18.15
C ASN A 250 0.75 -9.02 19.45
N ALA A 251 -0.08 -10.07 19.41
CA ALA A 251 -0.39 -10.91 20.57
C ALA A 251 0.88 -11.53 21.18
N ILE A 252 1.80 -12.02 20.35
CA ILE A 252 3.11 -12.55 20.77
C ILE A 252 3.98 -11.43 21.35
N LYS A 253 4.12 -10.33 20.59
CA LYS A 253 4.97 -9.19 20.93
C LYS A 253 4.63 -8.58 22.28
N TYR A 254 3.34 -8.42 22.58
CA TYR A 254 2.87 -7.77 23.81
C TYR A 254 2.59 -8.75 24.96
N SER A 255 2.94 -10.02 24.78
CA SER A 255 2.89 -11.07 25.80
C SER A 255 4.27 -11.65 26.11
N PRO A 256 5.28 -10.84 26.53
CA PRO A 256 6.67 -11.30 26.65
C PRO A 256 6.89 -12.43 27.67
N ARG A 257 5.92 -12.67 28.56
CA ARG A 257 5.96 -13.74 29.57
C ARG A 257 5.43 -15.08 29.04
N GLY A 258 5.09 -15.18 27.76
CA GLY A 258 4.36 -16.32 27.21
C GLY A 258 2.87 -16.19 27.46
N GLY A 259 2.16 -17.33 27.44
CA GLY A 259 0.72 -17.40 27.74
C GLY A 259 -0.11 -18.01 26.61
N ALA A 260 -1.42 -18.12 26.81
CA ALA A 260 -2.30 -18.62 25.78
C ALA A 260 -2.65 -17.50 24.78
N ILE A 261 -2.50 -17.79 23.49
CA ILE A 261 -3.05 -16.97 22.41
C ILE A 261 -4.22 -17.74 21.81
N ARG A 262 -5.43 -17.19 21.93
CA ARG A 262 -6.66 -17.84 21.47
C ARG A 262 -7.19 -17.16 20.23
N VAL A 263 -7.35 -17.92 19.16
CA VAL A 263 -8.01 -17.50 17.92
C VAL A 263 -9.38 -18.15 17.86
N ARG A 264 -10.45 -17.36 17.96
CA ARG A 264 -11.82 -17.86 18.03
C ARG A 264 -12.65 -17.33 16.88
N ALA A 265 -13.51 -18.17 16.31
CA ALA A 265 -14.53 -17.77 15.34
C ALA A 265 -15.93 -18.13 15.84
N VAL A 266 -16.86 -17.19 15.73
CA VAL A 266 -18.26 -17.36 16.11
C VAL A 266 -19.13 -16.87 14.97
N ALA A 267 -19.90 -17.78 14.38
CA ALA A 267 -20.87 -17.44 13.35
C ALA A 267 -22.11 -16.76 13.99
N GLY A 268 -22.53 -15.62 13.46
CA GLY A 268 -23.74 -14.87 13.85
C GLY A 268 -24.71 -14.73 12.67
N GLU A 269 -25.78 -13.95 12.81
CA GLU A 269 -26.70 -13.72 11.68
C GLU A 269 -26.09 -12.72 10.68
N GLY A 270 -25.65 -13.20 9.52
CA GLY A 270 -25.14 -12.37 8.42
C GLY A 270 -23.66 -11.98 8.51
N GLU A 271 -22.98 -12.32 9.62
CA GLU A 271 -21.55 -12.06 9.81
C GLU A 271 -20.88 -13.14 10.68
N VAL A 272 -19.57 -13.29 10.53
CA VAL A 272 -18.74 -14.11 11.42
C VAL A 272 -17.82 -13.20 12.23
N LEU A 273 -17.84 -13.38 13.55
CA LEU A 273 -16.94 -12.70 14.47
C LEU A 273 -15.67 -13.54 14.65
N ILE A 274 -14.51 -12.96 14.37
CA ILE A 274 -13.20 -13.57 14.54
C ILE A 274 -12.45 -12.75 15.60
N SER A 275 -11.90 -13.42 16.62
CA SER A 275 -11.19 -12.74 17.71
C SER A 275 -9.84 -13.39 18.00
N VAL A 276 -8.83 -12.57 18.24
CA VAL A 276 -7.51 -12.96 18.75
C VAL A 276 -7.34 -12.40 20.15
N THR A 277 -7.14 -13.27 21.13
CA THR A 277 -6.99 -12.93 22.55
C THR A 277 -5.62 -13.34 23.05
N ASP A 278 -4.93 -12.42 23.74
CA ASP A 278 -3.68 -12.65 24.46
C ASP A 278 -3.82 -12.36 25.96
N GLU A 279 -2.84 -12.81 26.74
CA GLU A 279 -2.73 -12.63 28.20
C GLU A 279 -1.58 -11.67 28.56
N GLY A 280 -1.28 -10.73 27.67
CA GLY A 280 -0.14 -9.83 27.75
C GLY A 280 -0.31 -8.62 28.67
N ILE A 281 0.47 -7.58 28.38
CA ILE A 281 0.54 -6.36 29.22
C ILE A 281 -0.75 -5.52 29.19
N GLY A 282 -1.60 -5.70 28.18
CA GLY A 282 -2.81 -4.91 27.97
C GLY A 282 -2.53 -3.42 27.65
N MET A 283 -3.60 -2.64 27.53
CA MET A 283 -3.58 -1.22 27.15
C MET A 283 -4.39 -0.35 28.11
N THR A 284 -4.02 0.92 28.23
CA THR A 284 -4.83 1.96 28.91
C THR A 284 -6.02 2.36 28.04
N GLN A 285 -7.00 3.05 28.62
CA GLN A 285 -8.18 3.55 27.89
C GLN A 285 -7.79 4.48 26.73
N GLU A 286 -6.83 5.38 26.95
CA GLU A 286 -6.33 6.28 25.91
C GLU A 286 -5.65 5.52 24.76
N GLN A 287 -4.91 4.45 25.08
CA GLN A 287 -4.27 3.60 24.07
C GLN A 287 -5.32 2.84 23.25
N VAL A 288 -6.39 2.34 23.88
CA VAL A 288 -7.51 1.66 23.20
C VAL A 288 -8.19 2.59 22.20
N GLU A 289 -8.39 3.86 22.54
CA GLU A 289 -9.01 4.85 21.65
C GLU A 289 -8.14 5.18 20.43
N LYS A 290 -6.81 5.11 20.58
CA LYS A 290 -5.85 5.48 19.55
C LYS A 290 -5.22 4.29 18.82
N VAL A 291 -5.47 3.04 19.22
CA VAL A 291 -4.74 1.85 18.69
C VAL A 291 -4.93 1.65 17.18
N PHE A 292 -6.03 2.13 16.63
CA PHE A 292 -6.32 2.09 15.19
C PHE A 292 -5.90 3.37 14.45
N ASP A 293 -5.44 4.40 15.16
CA ASP A 293 -4.93 5.61 14.52
C ASP A 293 -3.67 5.27 13.74
N ARG A 294 -3.55 5.89 12.57
CA ARG A 294 -2.37 5.76 11.72
C ARG A 294 -1.15 6.28 12.46
N PHE A 295 -0.01 5.59 12.30
CA PHE A 295 1.27 5.96 12.91
C PHE A 295 1.30 5.91 14.46
N TYR A 296 0.22 5.47 15.09
CA TYR A 296 0.15 5.43 16.55
C TYR A 296 1.00 4.29 17.12
N ARG A 297 1.77 4.63 18.17
CA ARG A 297 2.51 3.68 18.99
C ARG A 297 2.36 4.06 20.46
N ALA A 298 1.97 3.09 21.28
CA ALA A 298 1.88 3.23 22.74
C ALA A 298 3.23 3.55 23.39
N ASP A 299 4.33 2.99 22.88
CA ASP A 299 5.70 3.25 23.34
C ASP A 299 6.59 3.73 22.18
N THR A 300 7.13 4.94 22.33
CA THR A 300 8.09 5.60 21.43
C THR A 300 9.55 5.47 21.89
N SER A 301 9.82 4.76 22.99
CA SER A 301 11.19 4.49 23.44
C SER A 301 11.92 3.57 22.45
N THR A 302 13.20 3.86 22.21
CA THR A 302 14.10 3.10 21.32
C THR A 302 14.31 1.65 21.76
N THR A 303 13.90 1.30 22.98
CA THR A 303 13.92 -0.04 23.57
C THR A 303 12.60 -0.81 23.37
N ALA A 304 11.56 -0.18 22.83
CA ALA A 304 10.30 -0.83 22.52
C ALA A 304 10.44 -1.76 21.32
N VAL A 305 9.91 -2.97 21.47
CA VAL A 305 9.93 -4.06 20.48
C VAL A 305 9.53 -3.55 19.09
N GLY A 306 10.32 -3.89 18.07
CA GLY A 306 10.30 -3.29 16.71
C GLY A 306 8.93 -3.27 16.01
N GLY A 307 8.75 -2.31 15.10
CA GLY A 307 7.54 -2.17 14.29
C GLY A 307 7.14 -0.72 13.95
N ILE A 308 6.68 -0.52 12.72
CA ILE A 308 6.25 0.76 12.12
C ILE A 308 4.93 1.34 12.65
N GLY A 309 4.18 0.61 13.48
CA GLY A 309 2.89 1.08 14.01
C GLY A 309 1.73 1.09 13.01
N LEU A 310 1.87 0.43 11.85
CA LEU A 310 0.82 0.40 10.82
C LEU A 310 -0.13 -0.80 10.92
N GLY A 311 0.29 -1.90 11.55
CA GLY A 311 -0.41 -3.19 11.48
C GLY A 311 -1.89 -3.12 11.86
N MET A 312 -2.23 -2.38 12.92
CA MET A 312 -3.62 -2.23 13.37
C MET A 312 -4.44 -1.33 12.44
N SER A 313 -3.85 -0.26 11.90
CA SER A 313 -4.51 0.63 10.94
C SER A 313 -4.76 -0.06 9.59
N ILE A 314 -3.82 -0.91 9.15
CA ILE A 314 -3.95 -1.75 7.95
C ILE A 314 -5.01 -2.82 8.18
N ALA A 315 -4.97 -3.50 9.34
CA ALA A 315 -5.98 -4.51 9.69
C ALA A 315 -7.39 -3.91 9.68
N LYS A 316 -7.56 -2.71 10.24
CA LYS A 316 -8.82 -1.96 10.18
C LYS A 316 -9.23 -1.65 8.74
N GLY A 317 -8.34 -1.11 7.92
CA GLY A 317 -8.64 -0.81 6.52
C GLY A 317 -9.05 -2.02 5.70
N ILE A 318 -8.37 -3.16 5.90
CA ILE A 318 -8.73 -4.41 5.25
C ILE A 318 -10.12 -4.87 5.68
N VAL A 319 -10.40 -4.89 6.98
CA VAL A 319 -11.71 -5.32 7.52
C VAL A 319 -12.84 -4.41 7.01
N GLU A 320 -12.63 -3.09 7.03
CA GLU A 320 -13.60 -2.11 6.53
C GLU A 320 -13.82 -2.24 5.02
N ALA A 321 -12.78 -2.53 4.24
CA ALA A 321 -12.91 -2.81 2.80
C ALA A 321 -13.74 -4.08 2.54
N HIS A 322 -13.76 -5.03 3.48
CA HIS A 322 -14.64 -6.21 3.43
C HIS A 322 -16.07 -5.91 3.91
N GLY A 323 -16.38 -4.70 4.35
CA GLY A 323 -17.67 -4.34 4.94
C GLY A 323 -17.86 -4.81 6.38
N GLY A 324 -16.77 -5.22 7.04
CA GLY A 324 -16.77 -5.65 8.43
C GLY A 324 -16.44 -4.51 9.40
N THR A 325 -16.39 -4.84 10.69
CA THR A 325 -15.93 -3.93 11.75
C THR A 325 -14.82 -4.57 12.57
N ILE A 326 -13.90 -3.76 13.10
CA ILE A 326 -12.84 -4.22 14.02
C ILE A 326 -12.94 -3.45 15.34
N ARG A 327 -12.70 -4.13 16.46
CA ARG A 327 -12.78 -3.59 17.82
C ARG A 327 -11.68 -4.18 18.69
N VAL A 328 -11.34 -3.47 19.76
CA VAL A 328 -10.36 -3.91 20.75
C VAL A 328 -10.92 -3.75 22.15
N GLU A 329 -10.69 -4.77 22.97
CA GLU A 329 -11.01 -4.80 24.40
C GLU A 329 -9.72 -5.13 25.15
N SER A 330 -9.28 -4.24 26.02
CA SER A 330 -8.01 -4.41 26.73
C SER A 330 -8.05 -3.66 28.07
N ALA A 331 -7.31 -4.18 29.04
CA ALA A 331 -7.09 -3.51 30.30
C ALA A 331 -5.66 -3.77 30.80
N PRO A 332 -5.02 -2.82 31.50
CA PRO A 332 -3.64 -3.00 31.95
C PRO A 332 -3.47 -4.27 32.80
N GLY A 333 -2.53 -5.12 32.40
CA GLY A 333 -2.20 -6.38 33.05
C GLY A 333 -3.20 -7.52 32.85
N ARG A 334 -4.22 -7.37 32.00
CA ARG A 334 -5.23 -8.40 31.71
C ARG A 334 -5.15 -8.98 30.29
N GLY A 335 -4.21 -8.50 29.47
CA GLY A 335 -4.12 -8.85 28.05
C GLY A 335 -5.06 -8.07 27.15
N THR A 336 -5.12 -8.47 25.89
CA THR A 336 -5.90 -7.78 24.85
C THR A 336 -6.72 -8.80 24.06
N THR A 337 -7.95 -8.41 23.71
CA THR A 337 -8.77 -9.11 22.70
C THR A 337 -9.06 -8.16 21.56
N VAL A 338 -8.60 -8.52 20.36
CA VAL A 338 -8.99 -7.82 19.13
C VAL A 338 -9.99 -8.70 18.39
N SER A 339 -11.13 -8.12 18.03
CA SER A 339 -12.19 -8.83 17.31
C SER A 339 -12.54 -8.10 16.03
N PHE A 340 -12.76 -8.83 14.94
CA PHE A 340 -13.25 -8.29 13.69
C PHE A 340 -14.37 -9.14 13.10
N THR A 341 -15.25 -8.51 12.31
CA THR A 341 -16.32 -9.20 11.61
C THR A 341 -16.04 -9.30 10.12
N LEU A 342 -16.51 -10.37 9.50
CA LEU A 342 -16.58 -10.51 8.05
C LEU A 342 -18.02 -10.86 7.65
N PRO A 343 -18.55 -10.33 6.53
CA PRO A 343 -19.85 -10.74 6.03
C PRO A 343 -19.90 -12.26 5.79
N TRP A 344 -20.99 -12.88 6.23
CA TRP A 344 -21.24 -14.31 6.10
C TRP A 344 -22.67 -14.52 5.61
N LEU A 345 -22.83 -15.17 4.46
CA LEU A 345 -24.15 -15.40 3.84
C LEU A 345 -24.95 -16.55 4.50
N GLY A 346 -24.55 -17.03 5.67
CA GLY A 346 -25.19 -18.16 6.33
C GLY A 346 -24.85 -19.50 5.66
N THR A 347 -25.47 -20.58 6.12
CA THR A 347 -25.25 -21.94 5.60
C THR A 347 -26.05 -22.12 4.30
N GLU A 348 -25.57 -21.61 3.17
CA GLU A 348 -25.92 -22.26 1.91
C GLU A 348 -25.31 -23.65 1.95
N ALA A 349 -26.18 -24.67 1.99
CA ALA A 349 -25.76 -26.03 1.75
C ALA A 349 -24.98 -26.02 0.43
N LEU A 350 -23.68 -26.32 0.50
CA LEU A 350 -22.84 -26.65 -0.65
C LEU A 350 -23.71 -27.37 -1.67
N SER A 351 -23.77 -26.88 -2.90
CA SER A 351 -24.57 -27.53 -3.92
C SER A 351 -24.15 -29.00 -4.00
N PRO A 352 -25.03 -29.93 -4.39
CA PRO A 352 -24.65 -31.34 -4.58
C PRO A 352 -23.40 -31.51 -5.47
N HIS A 353 -23.10 -30.52 -6.30
CA HIS A 353 -21.90 -30.45 -7.13
C HIS A 353 -20.62 -30.15 -6.31
N ASP A 354 -20.67 -29.19 -5.38
CA ASP A 354 -19.54 -28.84 -4.51
C ASP A 354 -19.28 -29.92 -3.46
N GLN A 355 -20.34 -30.60 -2.98
CA GLN A 355 -20.20 -31.75 -2.08
C GLN A 355 -19.53 -32.94 -2.78
N ALA A 356 -19.81 -33.17 -4.07
CA ALA A 356 -19.18 -34.22 -4.86
C ALA A 356 -17.69 -33.96 -5.08
N GLN A 357 -17.29 -32.72 -5.40
CA GLN A 357 -15.88 -32.35 -5.60
C GLN A 357 -15.05 -32.45 -4.30
N ILE A 358 -15.65 -32.14 -3.15
CA ILE A 358 -14.97 -32.27 -1.84
C ILE A 358 -14.86 -33.74 -1.42
N MET A 359 -15.82 -34.59 -1.77
CA MET A 359 -15.76 -36.05 -1.51
C MET A 359 -14.76 -36.76 -2.42
N GLU A 360 -14.64 -36.35 -3.68
CA GLU A 360 -13.60 -36.85 -4.61
C GLU A 360 -12.19 -36.46 -4.13
N ARG A 361 -11.97 -35.19 -3.74
CA ARG A 361 -10.67 -34.73 -3.20
C ARG A 361 -10.26 -35.39 -1.87
N ARG A 362 -11.22 -35.94 -1.11
CA ARG A 362 -10.96 -36.69 0.13
C ARG A 362 -10.59 -38.15 -0.09
N GLN A 363 -11.02 -38.76 -1.21
CA GLN A 363 -10.62 -40.12 -1.59
C GLN A 363 -9.25 -40.18 -2.26
N GLU A 364 -8.76 -39.05 -2.79
CA GLU A 364 -7.43 -38.93 -3.42
C GLU A 364 -6.27 -38.64 -2.43
N ALA A 365 -6.57 -38.49 -1.13
CA ALA A 365 -5.61 -38.07 -0.10
C ALA A 365 -5.10 -39.21 0.82
N GLU A 366 -4.94 -40.43 0.30
CA GLU A 366 -4.00 -41.43 0.84
C GLU A 366 -2.86 -41.68 -0.17
N PRO A 367 -1.62 -41.93 0.30
CA PRO A 367 -0.43 -41.59 -0.46
C PRO A 367 -0.01 -42.71 -1.41
N GLU A 368 -0.13 -42.48 -2.72
CA GLU A 368 0.70 -43.18 -3.71
C GLU A 368 1.53 -42.18 -4.52
N GLU A 369 2.81 -42.52 -4.64
CA GLU A 369 3.88 -41.77 -5.26
C GLU A 369 3.65 -41.42 -6.74
N LYS A 370 4.20 -40.25 -7.12
CA LYS A 370 4.61 -39.81 -8.47
C LYS A 370 3.51 -39.49 -9.49
N GLY A 371 3.37 -38.20 -9.79
CA GLY A 371 2.93 -37.75 -11.12
C GLY A 371 2.23 -36.39 -11.17
N SER A 372 2.94 -35.38 -11.67
CA SER A 372 2.45 -34.24 -12.48
C SER A 372 1.11 -33.57 -12.08
N ILE A 373 1.19 -32.48 -11.32
CA ILE A 373 0.05 -31.64 -10.91
C ILE A 373 -0.49 -30.85 -12.12
N ARG A 374 -1.77 -31.04 -12.45
CA ARG A 374 -2.57 -30.16 -13.31
C ARG A 374 -3.28 -29.14 -12.42
N SER A 375 -3.09 -27.85 -12.69
CA SER A 375 -3.78 -26.73 -12.05
C SER A 375 -5.04 -26.33 -12.85
N GLU A 376 -6.19 -26.26 -12.19
CA GLU A 376 -7.43 -25.71 -12.74
C GLU A 376 -7.31 -24.18 -12.94
N PRO A 377 -7.91 -23.59 -13.99
CA PRO A 377 -7.87 -22.14 -14.22
C PRO A 377 -8.84 -21.41 -13.29
N GLY A 378 -8.36 -20.35 -12.63
CA GLY A 378 -9.18 -19.42 -11.84
C GLY A 378 -10.14 -18.57 -12.70
N PRO A 379 -11.12 -17.88 -12.09
CA PRO A 379 -12.19 -17.23 -12.81
C PRO A 379 -11.71 -15.99 -13.55
N VAL A 380 -12.24 -15.82 -14.76
CA VAL A 380 -12.04 -14.70 -15.69
C VAL A 380 -12.56 -13.41 -15.05
N ILE A 381 -11.69 -12.44 -14.80
CA ILE A 381 -12.09 -11.10 -14.33
C ILE A 381 -12.50 -10.26 -15.54
N SER A 382 -13.80 -10.17 -15.78
CA SER A 382 -14.39 -9.09 -16.58
C SER A 382 -14.96 -8.03 -15.62
N GLU A 383 -14.35 -6.85 -15.55
CA GLU A 383 -15.03 -5.53 -15.44
C GLU A 383 -14.05 -4.36 -15.23
N VAL A 384 -14.01 -3.49 -16.26
CA VAL A 384 -13.56 -2.09 -16.37
C VAL A 384 -12.75 -1.49 -15.21
N GLU A 385 -11.41 -1.46 -15.34
CA GLU A 385 -10.57 -0.51 -14.61
C GLU A 385 -10.91 0.94 -15.02
N PRO A 386 -10.91 1.93 -14.10
CA PRO A 386 -11.10 3.33 -14.46
C PRO A 386 -10.02 3.79 -15.44
N GLU A 387 -10.39 4.39 -16.58
CA GLU A 387 -9.47 4.86 -17.63
C GLU A 387 -8.30 5.69 -17.07
N MET A 388 -8.57 6.50 -16.04
CA MET A 388 -7.58 7.35 -15.37
C MET A 388 -6.47 6.56 -14.67
N ARG A 389 -6.77 5.38 -14.09
CA ARG A 389 -5.75 4.50 -13.48
C ARG A 389 -4.90 3.79 -14.52
N ARG A 390 -5.49 3.44 -15.68
CA ARG A 390 -4.72 2.88 -16.82
C ARG A 390 -3.76 3.91 -17.39
N VAL A 391 -4.20 5.17 -17.53
CA VAL A 391 -3.34 6.28 -17.98
C VAL A 391 -2.21 6.58 -16.97
N GLU A 392 -2.49 6.56 -15.67
CA GLU A 392 -1.47 6.75 -14.63
C GLU A 392 -0.40 5.64 -14.66
N ARG A 393 -0.82 4.36 -14.69
CA ARG A 393 0.11 3.22 -14.80
C ARG A 393 0.97 3.30 -16.06
N LEU A 394 0.35 3.67 -17.16
CA LEU A 394 1.03 3.81 -18.42
C LEU A 394 2.06 4.96 -18.41
N THR A 395 1.72 6.07 -17.77
CA THR A 395 2.65 7.20 -17.57
C THR A 395 3.86 6.78 -16.75
N GLU A 396 3.65 5.99 -15.69
CA GLU A 396 4.73 5.44 -14.86
C GLU A 396 5.65 4.52 -15.67
N VAL A 397 5.08 3.61 -16.47
CA VAL A 397 5.84 2.69 -17.33
C VAL A 397 6.69 3.47 -18.34
N VAL A 398 6.12 4.49 -18.99
CA VAL A 398 6.85 5.35 -19.93
C VAL A 398 8.01 6.07 -19.23
N GLN A 399 7.78 6.61 -18.02
CA GLN A 399 8.84 7.26 -17.24
C GLN A 399 9.97 6.30 -16.87
N ARG A 400 9.65 5.06 -16.45
CA ARG A 400 10.64 4.03 -16.14
C ARG A 400 11.44 3.62 -17.37
N LEU A 401 10.76 3.41 -18.51
CA LEU A 401 11.43 3.12 -19.79
C LEU A 401 12.36 4.26 -20.22
N SER A 402 11.96 5.53 -20.05
CA SER A 402 12.79 6.68 -20.43
C SER A 402 14.12 6.79 -19.66
N ARG A 403 14.17 6.20 -18.46
CA ARG A 403 15.33 6.18 -17.57
C ARG A 403 16.18 4.91 -17.70
N ALA A 404 15.71 3.91 -18.44
CA ALA A 404 16.43 2.66 -18.63
C ALA A 404 17.77 2.92 -19.35
N ARG A 405 18.83 2.27 -18.88
CA ARG A 405 20.20 2.45 -19.39
C ARG A 405 20.72 1.27 -20.22
N GLY A 406 19.90 0.24 -20.44
CA GLY A 406 20.29 -0.96 -21.18
C GLY A 406 19.11 -1.85 -21.52
N LEU A 407 19.31 -2.74 -22.49
CA LEU A 407 18.26 -3.60 -23.04
C LEU A 407 17.64 -4.52 -21.98
N GLU A 408 18.43 -5.02 -21.03
CA GLU A 408 17.94 -5.88 -19.94
C GLU A 408 16.90 -5.18 -19.07
N GLN A 409 17.14 -3.92 -18.71
CA GLN A 409 16.19 -3.11 -17.93
C GLN A 409 14.91 -2.84 -18.74
N VAL A 410 15.05 -2.56 -20.04
CA VAL A 410 13.90 -2.38 -20.93
C VAL A 410 13.05 -3.64 -20.96
N MET A 411 13.64 -4.81 -21.20
CA MET A 411 12.92 -6.08 -21.24
C MET A 411 12.19 -6.37 -19.92
N ALA A 412 12.84 -6.10 -18.78
CA ALA A 412 12.24 -6.29 -17.46
C ALA A 412 11.04 -5.37 -17.18
N ILE A 413 11.12 -4.10 -17.59
CA ILE A 413 10.02 -3.14 -17.43
C ILE A 413 8.84 -3.53 -18.35
N VAL A 414 9.13 -3.85 -19.61
CA VAL A 414 8.10 -4.12 -20.62
C VAL A 414 7.32 -5.40 -20.30
N ARG A 415 7.98 -6.52 -19.98
CA ARG A 415 7.28 -7.78 -19.68
C ARG A 415 6.30 -7.64 -18.51
N ARG A 416 6.72 -6.92 -17.46
CA ARG A 416 5.88 -6.66 -16.28
C ARG A 416 4.72 -5.73 -16.64
N ALA A 417 4.98 -4.67 -17.39
CA ALA A 417 3.94 -3.75 -17.85
C ALA A 417 2.89 -4.43 -18.75
N VAL A 418 3.32 -5.31 -19.67
CA VAL A 418 2.41 -6.10 -20.52
C VAL A 418 1.45 -6.91 -19.66
N ARG A 419 1.98 -7.65 -18.69
CA ARG A 419 1.17 -8.51 -17.81
C ARG A 419 0.21 -7.69 -16.95
N GLU A 420 0.68 -6.61 -16.34
CA GLU A 420 -0.13 -5.74 -15.47
C GLU A 420 -1.21 -4.96 -16.23
N LEU A 421 -0.95 -4.51 -17.47
CA LEU A 421 -1.89 -3.70 -18.26
C LEU A 421 -2.95 -4.54 -18.99
N THR A 422 -2.68 -5.82 -19.24
CA THR A 422 -3.58 -6.72 -19.97
C THR A 422 -4.22 -7.80 -19.10
N GLY A 423 -3.77 -7.96 -17.86
CA GLY A 423 -4.23 -9.05 -16.99
C GLY A 423 -3.83 -10.45 -17.49
N ALA A 424 -2.79 -10.53 -18.33
CA ALA A 424 -2.32 -11.80 -18.89
C ALA A 424 -1.69 -12.72 -17.83
N ASP A 425 -1.80 -14.02 -18.04
CA ASP A 425 -1.16 -15.03 -17.17
C ASP A 425 0.37 -15.02 -17.34
N GLY A 426 0.85 -14.61 -18.51
CA GLY A 426 2.26 -14.28 -18.70
C GLY A 426 2.53 -13.37 -19.89
N ALA A 427 3.77 -12.88 -19.95
CA ALA A 427 4.24 -11.95 -20.95
C ALA A 427 5.67 -12.27 -21.42
N THR A 428 5.93 -12.14 -22.72
CA THR A 428 7.24 -12.42 -23.33
C THR A 428 7.83 -11.21 -24.01
N PHE A 429 9.15 -11.09 -23.97
CA PHE A 429 9.93 -10.20 -24.82
C PHE A 429 10.76 -11.04 -25.79
N ILE A 430 10.59 -10.79 -27.08
CA ILE A 430 11.13 -11.63 -28.16
C ILE A 430 12.06 -10.76 -29.01
N LEU A 431 13.32 -11.16 -29.16
CA LEU A 431 14.30 -10.49 -30.01
C LEU A 431 14.50 -11.24 -31.32
N ARG A 432 14.74 -10.52 -32.41
CA ARG A 432 15.18 -11.10 -33.67
C ARG A 432 16.69 -11.31 -33.64
N GLU A 433 17.13 -12.55 -33.82
CA GLU A 433 18.53 -12.94 -33.98
C GLU A 433 18.72 -13.60 -35.36
N GLY A 434 18.98 -12.79 -36.38
CA GLY A 434 19.06 -13.26 -37.77
C GLY A 434 17.73 -13.85 -38.26
N GLU A 435 17.72 -15.15 -38.55
CA GLU A 435 16.56 -15.94 -39.00
C GLU A 435 15.77 -16.58 -37.84
N PHE A 436 16.17 -16.29 -36.60
CA PHE A 436 15.53 -16.83 -35.40
C PHE A 436 14.86 -15.74 -34.57
N SER A 437 13.81 -16.13 -33.86
CA SER A 437 13.29 -15.42 -32.70
C SER A 437 13.93 -16.00 -31.44
N TYR A 438 14.43 -15.13 -30.56
CA TYR A 438 14.96 -15.45 -29.25
C TYR A 438 14.02 -14.92 -28.17
N TYR A 439 13.49 -15.80 -27.34
CA TYR A 439 12.63 -15.41 -26.22
C TYR A 439 13.53 -14.94 -25.07
N ALA A 440 13.84 -13.65 -25.09
CA ALA A 440 14.89 -13.05 -24.29
C ALA A 440 14.49 -12.84 -22.82
N ALA A 441 13.20 -12.60 -22.56
CA ALA A 441 12.68 -12.45 -21.22
C ALA A 441 11.21 -12.88 -21.14
N GLU A 442 10.78 -13.30 -19.94
CA GLU A 442 9.42 -13.73 -19.68
C GLU A 442 8.99 -13.33 -18.26
N ASP A 443 7.72 -13.00 -18.07
CA ASP A 443 7.08 -12.82 -16.77
C ASP A 443 5.89 -13.77 -16.67
N ALA A 444 6.00 -14.81 -15.84
CA ALA A 444 4.98 -15.84 -15.66
C ALA A 444 5.20 -16.59 -14.35
N ILE A 445 4.21 -17.37 -13.92
CA ILE A 445 4.30 -18.23 -12.71
C ILE A 445 5.49 -19.19 -12.80
N SER A 446 5.84 -19.64 -14.01
CA SER A 446 7.04 -20.43 -14.31
C SER A 446 7.56 -20.09 -15.71
N PRO A 447 8.88 -20.10 -15.96
CA PRO A 447 9.42 -19.82 -17.30
C PRO A 447 9.05 -20.92 -18.31
N LEU A 448 8.42 -20.55 -19.41
CA LEU A 448 7.95 -21.46 -20.47
C LEU A 448 8.84 -21.41 -21.71
N PHE A 449 9.22 -20.20 -22.12
CA PHE A 449 9.89 -19.96 -23.39
C PHE A 449 11.22 -19.22 -23.25
N VAL A 450 11.48 -18.55 -22.12
CA VAL A 450 12.73 -17.80 -21.92
C VAL A 450 13.97 -18.66 -22.22
N GLY A 451 14.92 -18.09 -22.96
CA GLY A 451 16.14 -18.79 -23.38
C GLY A 451 16.01 -19.63 -24.66
N LYS A 452 14.79 -19.90 -25.14
CA LYS A 452 14.55 -20.71 -26.35
C LYS A 452 14.67 -19.87 -27.63
N ARG A 453 15.01 -20.56 -28.72
CA ARG A 453 15.07 -20.01 -30.08
C ARG A 453 14.17 -20.79 -31.02
N PHE A 454 13.45 -20.08 -31.88
CA PHE A 454 12.57 -20.67 -32.89
C PHE A 454 12.79 -19.99 -34.24
N PRO A 455 12.76 -20.71 -35.37
CA PRO A 455 12.76 -20.08 -36.70
C PRO A 455 11.64 -19.04 -36.82
N LEU A 456 11.93 -17.90 -37.46
CA LEU A 456 10.97 -16.79 -37.53
C LEU A 456 9.65 -17.17 -38.21
N ASP A 457 9.68 -18.10 -39.17
CA ASP A 457 8.52 -18.60 -39.92
C ASP A 457 7.76 -19.73 -39.21
N GLN A 458 8.26 -20.25 -38.09
CA GLN A 458 7.68 -21.39 -37.37
C GLN A 458 7.19 -21.05 -35.96
N CYS A 459 7.07 -19.76 -35.63
CA CYS A 459 6.53 -19.34 -34.35
C CYS A 459 5.79 -18.00 -34.46
N ILE A 460 4.83 -17.78 -33.56
CA ILE A 460 3.94 -16.62 -33.63
C ILE A 460 4.66 -15.28 -33.37
N GLY A 461 5.65 -15.27 -32.47
CA GLY A 461 6.50 -14.11 -32.24
C GLY A 461 7.35 -13.77 -33.48
N GLY A 462 7.90 -14.78 -34.13
CA GLY A 462 8.63 -14.61 -35.39
C GLY A 462 7.73 -14.14 -36.54
N TRP A 463 6.53 -14.71 -36.66
CA TRP A 463 5.53 -14.28 -37.63
C TRP A 463 5.18 -12.81 -37.47
N THR A 464 5.00 -12.36 -36.22
CA THR A 464 4.70 -10.96 -35.85
C THR A 464 5.81 -10.02 -36.31
N ILE A 465 7.07 -10.42 -36.12
CA ILE A 465 8.26 -9.68 -36.55
C ILE A 465 8.34 -9.63 -38.09
N LEU A 466 8.17 -10.77 -38.77
CA LEU A 466 8.27 -10.84 -40.23
C LEU A 466 7.21 -10.02 -40.96
N HIS A 467 5.97 -10.05 -40.45
CA HIS A 467 4.83 -9.40 -41.10
C HIS A 467 4.59 -7.97 -40.59
N ASN A 468 5.33 -7.55 -39.56
CA ASN A 468 5.17 -6.25 -38.90
C ASN A 468 3.69 -5.94 -38.58
N ALA A 469 2.98 -6.95 -38.06
CA ALA A 469 1.56 -6.88 -37.78
C ALA A 469 1.25 -7.63 -36.48
N PRO A 470 0.27 -7.14 -35.69
CA PRO A 470 -0.14 -7.85 -34.48
C PRO A 470 -0.75 -9.21 -34.85
N ALA A 471 -0.41 -10.25 -34.09
CA ALA A 471 -1.05 -11.55 -34.18
C ALA A 471 -1.97 -11.74 -32.98
N LEU A 472 -3.26 -11.94 -33.24
CA LEU A 472 -4.27 -12.26 -32.24
C LEU A 472 -4.62 -13.73 -32.41
N VAL A 473 -4.43 -14.53 -31.37
CA VAL A 473 -4.69 -15.97 -31.37
C VAL A 473 -5.62 -16.28 -30.21
N GLU A 474 -6.91 -16.38 -30.50
CA GLU A 474 -7.97 -16.62 -29.49
C GLU A 474 -7.96 -18.07 -28.98
N ASP A 475 -7.53 -19.01 -29.81
CA ASP A 475 -7.36 -20.42 -29.48
C ASP A 475 -6.16 -21.00 -30.25
N ILE A 476 -5.12 -21.39 -29.52
CA ILE A 476 -3.90 -21.94 -30.12
C ILE A 476 -4.10 -23.28 -30.83
N SER A 477 -5.18 -24.01 -30.52
CA SER A 477 -5.46 -25.31 -31.13
C SER A 477 -6.01 -25.17 -32.56
N ALA A 478 -6.65 -24.03 -32.84
CA ALA A 478 -7.31 -23.70 -34.09
C ALA A 478 -6.45 -22.85 -35.05
N ASP A 479 -5.32 -22.30 -34.59
CA ASP A 479 -4.46 -21.43 -35.38
C ASP A 479 -3.26 -22.18 -35.97
N ASP A 480 -3.20 -22.28 -37.30
CA ASP A 480 -2.15 -23.00 -38.03
C ASP A 480 -0.75 -22.38 -37.91
N ARG A 481 -0.65 -21.13 -37.42
CA ARG A 481 0.64 -20.46 -37.18
C ARG A 481 1.31 -20.94 -35.89
N ILE A 482 0.60 -21.68 -35.03
CA ILE A 482 1.11 -22.16 -33.74
C ILE A 482 1.84 -23.51 -33.91
N PRO A 483 3.12 -23.62 -33.51
CA PRO A 483 3.82 -24.90 -33.47
C PRO A 483 3.30 -25.75 -32.30
N LYS A 484 2.30 -26.60 -32.55
CA LYS A 484 1.55 -27.37 -31.53
C LYS A 484 2.46 -28.14 -30.56
N GLU A 485 3.57 -28.70 -31.04
CA GLU A 485 4.54 -29.42 -30.22
C GLU A 485 5.17 -28.55 -29.12
N ALA A 486 5.45 -27.28 -29.41
CA ALA A 486 6.05 -26.34 -28.44
C ALA A 486 5.09 -25.91 -27.32
N TYR A 487 3.78 -26.07 -27.53
CA TYR A 487 2.72 -25.69 -26.59
C TYR A 487 2.07 -26.87 -25.88
N THR A 488 2.38 -28.11 -26.28
CA THR A 488 1.74 -29.32 -25.72
C THR A 488 2.00 -29.48 -24.21
N SER A 489 3.14 -29.00 -23.72
CA SER A 489 3.53 -29.04 -22.31
C SER A 489 3.30 -27.72 -21.56
N THR A 490 2.63 -26.73 -22.16
CA THR A 490 2.38 -25.43 -21.54
C THR A 490 0.90 -25.26 -21.20
N PHE A 491 0.61 -24.31 -20.30
CA PHE A 491 -0.77 -23.97 -19.95
C PHE A 491 -1.40 -22.97 -20.94
N VAL A 492 -0.64 -22.44 -21.89
CA VAL A 492 -1.09 -21.38 -22.81
C VAL A 492 -2.24 -21.90 -23.68
N ARG A 493 -3.31 -21.12 -23.80
CA ARG A 493 -4.49 -21.42 -24.62
C ARG A 493 -4.81 -20.33 -25.64
N SER A 494 -4.44 -19.10 -25.36
CA SER A 494 -4.55 -17.96 -26.28
C SER A 494 -3.37 -17.03 -26.08
N LEU A 495 -3.05 -16.22 -27.10
CA LEU A 495 -1.98 -15.24 -27.00
C LEU A 495 -2.14 -14.10 -28.01
N THR A 496 -1.52 -12.98 -27.67
CA THR A 496 -1.42 -11.78 -28.49
C THR A 496 0.03 -11.36 -28.58
N THR A 497 0.52 -11.14 -29.79
CA THR A 497 1.86 -10.59 -30.00
C THR A 497 1.80 -9.33 -30.85
N VAL A 498 2.58 -8.31 -30.49
CA VAL A 498 2.72 -7.07 -31.27
C VAL A 498 4.19 -6.78 -31.58
N PRO A 499 4.52 -6.26 -32.77
CA PRO A 499 5.88 -5.95 -33.16
C PRO A 499 6.40 -4.69 -32.42
N ILE A 500 7.69 -4.67 -32.11
CA ILE A 500 8.42 -3.49 -31.64
C ILE A 500 9.16 -2.88 -32.83
N GLY A 501 8.76 -1.67 -33.24
CA GLY A 501 9.31 -0.93 -34.37
C GLY A 501 8.34 -0.89 -35.56
N THR A 502 8.38 0.20 -36.35
CA THR A 502 7.36 0.47 -37.39
C THR A 502 7.81 0.18 -38.81
N THR A 503 9.12 0.18 -39.11
CA THR A 503 9.67 -0.01 -40.46
C THR A 503 10.44 -1.32 -40.65
N ALA A 504 11.13 -1.79 -39.62
CA ALA A 504 11.84 -3.08 -39.60
C ALA A 504 11.90 -3.60 -38.16
N PRO A 505 10.84 -4.25 -37.66
CA PRO A 505 10.80 -4.68 -36.27
C PRO A 505 11.93 -5.66 -35.95
N VAL A 506 12.67 -5.36 -34.89
CA VAL A 506 13.78 -6.18 -34.38
C VAL A 506 13.37 -7.00 -33.16
N ALA A 507 12.14 -6.80 -32.69
CA ALA A 507 11.61 -7.46 -31.52
C ALA A 507 10.08 -7.52 -31.57
N ALA A 508 9.49 -8.30 -30.67
CA ALA A 508 8.06 -8.34 -30.41
C ALA A 508 7.80 -8.52 -28.92
N ILE A 509 6.63 -8.07 -28.47
CA ILE A 509 6.11 -8.37 -27.12
C ILE A 509 4.90 -9.27 -27.24
N GLY A 510 4.78 -10.20 -26.31
CA GLY A 510 3.68 -11.16 -26.25
C GLY A 510 2.97 -11.11 -24.90
N ALA A 511 1.66 -11.28 -24.92
CA ALA A 511 0.80 -11.56 -23.78
C ALA A 511 0.10 -12.90 -24.04
N TYR A 512 -0.05 -13.75 -23.03
CA TYR A 512 -0.73 -15.04 -23.18
C TYR A 512 -1.58 -15.41 -21.96
N TRP A 513 -2.62 -16.20 -22.20
CA TRP A 513 -3.58 -16.61 -21.19
C TRP A 513 -3.74 -18.13 -21.15
N ALA A 514 -4.10 -18.65 -19.97
CA ALA A 514 -4.38 -20.06 -19.69
C ALA A 514 -5.78 -20.49 -20.19
N ILE A 515 -6.56 -19.55 -20.70
CA ILE A 515 -7.90 -19.72 -21.25
C ILE A 515 -7.99 -19.12 -22.66
N PRO A 516 -8.96 -19.53 -23.48
CA PRO A 516 -9.32 -18.78 -24.68
C PRO A 516 -9.65 -17.33 -24.33
N HIS A 517 -8.96 -16.37 -24.94
CA HIS A 517 -9.11 -14.93 -24.66
C HIS A 517 -9.22 -14.18 -25.98
N VAL A 518 -10.23 -13.33 -26.08
CA VAL A 518 -10.41 -12.42 -27.22
C VAL A 518 -9.82 -11.07 -26.84
N THR A 519 -8.72 -10.70 -27.49
CA THR A 519 -8.06 -9.41 -27.25
C THR A 519 -9.00 -8.26 -27.58
N SER A 520 -9.32 -7.43 -26.60
CA SER A 520 -10.08 -6.20 -26.79
C SER A 520 -9.28 -5.15 -27.56
N GLU A 521 -9.99 -4.21 -28.20
CA GLU A 521 -9.34 -3.09 -28.90
C GLU A 521 -8.47 -2.26 -27.93
N THR A 522 -8.92 -2.07 -26.69
CA THR A 522 -8.16 -1.32 -25.68
C THR A 522 -6.85 -2.01 -25.30
N GLU A 523 -6.86 -3.34 -25.07
CA GLU A 523 -5.64 -4.11 -24.78
C GLU A 523 -4.66 -4.04 -25.96
N LEU A 524 -5.18 -4.20 -27.18
CA LEU A 524 -4.36 -4.11 -28.39
C LEU A 524 -3.71 -2.72 -28.55
N GLN A 525 -4.43 -1.64 -28.26
CA GLN A 525 -3.88 -0.28 -28.29
C GLN A 525 -2.81 -0.06 -27.23
N LEU A 526 -3.02 -0.57 -26.01
CA LEU A 526 -2.02 -0.50 -24.93
C LEU A 526 -0.73 -1.23 -25.31
N LEU A 527 -0.85 -2.45 -25.83
CA LEU A 527 0.30 -3.24 -26.30
C LEU A 527 1.05 -2.51 -27.42
N LYS A 528 0.34 -2.01 -28.43
CA LYS A 528 0.96 -1.26 -29.55
C LYS A 528 1.71 -0.03 -29.06
N MET A 529 1.13 0.74 -28.14
CA MET A 529 1.75 1.96 -27.67
C MET A 529 2.93 1.69 -26.73
N LEU A 530 2.88 0.63 -25.93
CA LEU A 530 4.03 0.14 -25.17
C LEU A 530 5.16 -0.32 -26.11
N ALA A 531 4.83 -1.06 -27.17
CA ALA A 531 5.80 -1.50 -28.17
C ALA A 531 6.45 -0.32 -28.92
N ASN A 532 5.68 0.70 -29.28
CA ASN A 532 6.20 1.92 -29.91
C ASN A 532 7.16 2.69 -28.99
N THR A 533 6.79 2.83 -27.72
CA THR A 533 7.65 3.50 -26.73
C THR A 533 8.94 2.70 -26.50
N THR A 534 8.82 1.38 -26.45
CA THR A 534 9.95 0.46 -26.32
C THR A 534 10.92 0.60 -27.50
N ALA A 535 10.41 0.69 -28.73
CA ALA A 535 11.23 0.89 -29.93
C ALA A 535 12.09 2.15 -29.83
N LEU A 536 11.49 3.28 -29.44
CA LEU A 536 12.20 4.56 -29.27
C LEU A 536 13.32 4.48 -28.22
N VAL A 537 13.05 3.79 -27.11
CA VAL A 537 14.06 3.62 -26.04
C VAL A 537 15.18 2.68 -26.48
N MET A 538 14.87 1.61 -27.21
CA MET A 538 15.88 0.71 -27.77
C MET A 538 16.78 1.42 -28.79
N GLU A 539 16.21 2.22 -29.70
CA GLU A 539 16.97 3.04 -30.66
C GLU A 539 17.91 4.03 -29.96
N LYS A 540 17.42 4.68 -28.90
CA LYS A 540 18.23 5.59 -28.08
C LYS A 540 19.41 4.87 -27.43
N ILE A 541 19.18 3.71 -26.80
CA ILE A 541 20.23 2.92 -26.14
C ILE A 541 21.27 2.46 -27.16
N GLN A 542 20.82 1.93 -28.31
CA GLN A 542 21.73 1.49 -29.37
C GLN A 542 22.58 2.65 -29.91
N SER A 543 21.98 3.82 -30.12
CA SER A 543 22.70 5.03 -30.57
C SER A 543 23.76 5.48 -29.56
N GLN A 544 23.48 5.36 -28.26
CA GLN A 544 24.44 5.68 -27.19
C GLN A 544 25.59 4.68 -27.15
N GLU A 545 25.30 3.38 -27.28
CA GLU A 545 26.33 2.33 -27.32
C GLU A 545 27.25 2.46 -28.55
N GLU A 546 26.71 2.84 -29.72
CA GLU A 546 27.49 3.09 -30.93
C GLU A 546 28.40 4.32 -30.78
N LEU A 547 27.92 5.39 -30.15
CA LEU A 547 28.70 6.61 -29.88
C LEU A 547 29.84 6.34 -28.88
N GLU A 548 29.58 5.57 -27.83
CA GLU A 548 30.58 5.15 -26.84
C GLU A 548 31.63 4.21 -27.44
N ARG A 549 31.26 3.35 -28.40
CA ARG A 549 32.21 2.50 -29.14
C ARG A 549 33.05 3.30 -30.13
N SER A 550 32.48 4.32 -30.79
CA SER A 550 33.22 5.20 -31.70
C SER A 550 34.22 6.09 -30.97
N GLY A 551 33.88 6.60 -29.77
CA GLY A 551 34.77 7.44 -28.95
C GLY A 551 35.88 6.69 -28.20
N ARG A 552 35.88 5.34 -28.21
CA ARG A 552 36.98 4.50 -27.69
C ARG A 552 37.98 4.07 -28.76
N ASN A 553 37.70 4.33 -30.03
CA ASN A 553 38.55 3.99 -31.18
C ASN A 553 39.26 5.21 -31.81
N GLU A 554 39.09 6.41 -31.23
CA GLU A 554 39.96 7.58 -31.40
C GLU A 554 40.92 7.69 -30.21
#